data_AF-K7EYH1-F1
#
_entry.id   AF-K7EYH1-F1
#
_cell.length_a   1.000
_cell.length_b   1.000
_cell.length_c   1.000
_cell.angle_alpha   90.00
_cell.angle_beta   90.00
_cell.angle_gamma   90.00
#
_symmetry.space_group_name_H-M   'P 1'
#
loop_
_entity.id
_entity.type
_entity.pdbx_description
1 polymer ?
#
loop_
_entity_poly.entity_id
_entity_poly.type
_entity_poly.pdbx_seq_one_letter_code
_entity_poly.pdbx_strand_id
1 'polypeptide(L)'
;MVLQALVDHCGLFTDICVGWSGRAHDAWIFRNSYLYRRLQAGTFFPQRNFAIGDVEIPIYIVADVAYPLMPWLMKPFTGHLNTSWEQFNVHLTQARLQVECAFGRLKERFRCLLSRLDMGECNIPEVVAACCMLHNLVESKGEALLSGWGIRADVERRRFE
;
A
#
# COMPACT_ATOMS: atom_id res chain seq x y z
N MET A 1 -8.47 -9.64 -9.49
CA MET A 1 -7.24 -10.02 -8.75
C MET A 1 -6.88 -8.88 -7.81
N VAL A 2 -6.24 -9.17 -6.67
CA VAL A 2 -5.81 -8.17 -5.66
C VAL A 2 -4.29 -8.02 -5.69
N LEU A 3 -3.82 -6.78 -5.50
CA LEU A 3 -2.45 -6.41 -5.16
C LEU A 3 -2.46 -5.90 -3.72
N GLN A 4 -1.81 -6.61 -2.81
CA GLN A 4 -1.44 -6.08 -1.49
C GLN A 4 -0.01 -5.56 -1.59
N ALA A 5 0.26 -4.38 -1.02
CA ALA A 5 1.61 -3.84 -1.02
C ALA A 5 1.95 -3.10 0.27
N LEU A 6 3.24 -3.10 0.60
CA LEU A 6 3.83 -2.20 1.59
C LEU A 6 4.47 -1.02 0.86
N VAL A 7 4.17 0.19 1.32
CA VAL A 7 4.66 1.43 0.71
C VAL A 7 5.40 2.24 1.77
N ASP A 8 6.55 2.80 1.43
CA ASP A 8 7.28 3.70 2.32
C ASP A 8 6.81 5.16 2.23
N HIS A 9 7.40 6.02 3.05
CA HIS A 9 7.09 7.45 3.08
C HIS A 9 7.43 8.19 1.77
N CYS A 10 8.27 7.63 0.91
CA CYS A 10 8.59 8.17 -0.42
C CYS A 10 7.60 7.72 -1.50
N GLY A 11 6.63 6.86 -1.16
CA GLY A 11 5.69 6.29 -2.12
C GLY A 11 6.27 5.15 -2.95
N LEU A 12 7.34 4.50 -2.47
CA LEU A 12 7.95 3.34 -3.10
C LEU A 12 7.33 2.05 -2.55
N PHE A 13 7.02 1.12 -3.45
CA PHE A 13 6.57 -0.22 -3.11
C PHE A 13 7.74 -1.05 -2.59
N THR A 14 7.76 -1.37 -1.30
CA THR A 14 8.85 -2.12 -0.64
C THR A 14 8.59 -3.62 -0.53
N ASP A 15 7.32 -4.02 -0.59
CA ASP A 15 6.87 -5.40 -0.71
C ASP A 15 5.56 -5.44 -1.51
N ILE A 16 5.38 -6.46 -2.33
CA ILE A 16 4.15 -6.68 -3.11
C ILE A 16 3.73 -8.15 -3.03
N CYS A 17 2.41 -8.38 -2.95
CA CYS A 17 1.79 -9.70 -3.02
C CYS A 17 0.63 -9.65 -4.01
N VAL A 18 0.78 -10.36 -5.12
CA VAL A 18 -0.16 -10.37 -6.26
C VAL A 18 -0.63 -11.79 -6.53
N GLY A 19 -1.82 -11.95 -7.12
CA GLY A 19 -2.35 -13.25 -7.54
C GLY A 19 -3.55 -13.71 -6.74
N TRP A 20 -4.01 -12.92 -5.77
CA TRP A 20 -5.16 -13.28 -4.95
C TRP A 20 -6.48 -12.95 -5.65
N SER A 21 -7.50 -13.77 -5.39
CA SER A 21 -8.87 -13.51 -5.84
C SER A 21 -9.37 -12.17 -5.31
N GLY A 22 -10.17 -11.45 -6.10
CA GLY A 22 -10.81 -10.19 -5.72
C GLY A 22 -11.73 -10.28 -4.48
N ARG A 23 -12.06 -11.50 -4.05
CA ARG A 23 -12.91 -11.77 -2.88
C ARG A 23 -12.11 -12.09 -1.62
N ALA A 24 -10.79 -12.26 -1.72
CA ALA A 24 -9.96 -12.57 -0.57
C ALA A 24 -9.86 -11.35 0.35
N HIS A 25 -10.06 -11.55 1.65
CA HIS A 25 -9.93 -10.48 2.63
C HIS A 25 -8.47 -10.05 2.79
N ASP A 26 -8.22 -8.75 2.95
CA ASP A 26 -6.87 -8.19 3.07
C ASP A 26 -6.05 -8.84 4.19
N ALA A 27 -6.65 -9.01 5.38
CA ALA A 27 -6.00 -9.68 6.49
C ALA A 27 -5.66 -11.16 6.19
N TRP A 28 -6.44 -11.83 5.34
CA TRP A 28 -6.17 -13.21 4.91
C TRP A 28 -4.99 -13.24 3.94
N ILE A 29 -4.98 -12.35 2.95
CA ILE A 29 -3.86 -12.18 2.01
C ILE A 29 -2.58 -11.90 2.80
N PHE A 30 -2.65 -10.97 3.76
CA PHE A 30 -1.52 -10.56 4.59
C PHE A 30 -0.92 -11.74 5.35
N ARG A 31 -1.74 -12.50 6.09
CA ARG A 31 -1.28 -13.66 6.87
C ARG A 31 -0.61 -14.74 6.02
N ASN A 32 -0.96 -14.83 4.74
CA ASN A 32 -0.40 -15.80 3.79
C ASN A 32 0.73 -15.21 2.91
N SER A 33 1.10 -13.95 3.11
CA SER A 33 2.15 -13.29 2.34
C SER A 33 3.57 -13.67 2.81
N TYR A 34 4.55 -13.48 1.92
CA TYR A 34 5.96 -13.62 2.28
C TYR A 34 6.41 -12.56 3.30
N LEU A 35 5.90 -11.34 3.17
CA LEU A 35 6.08 -10.24 4.12
C LEU A 35 5.75 -10.66 5.55
N TYR A 36 4.57 -11.25 5.78
CA TYR A 36 4.16 -11.69 7.11
C TYR A 36 5.13 -12.69 7.71
N ARG A 37 5.60 -13.67 6.92
CA ARG A 37 6.60 -14.65 7.38
C ARG A 37 7.91 -13.99 7.81
N ARG A 38 8.40 -13.01 7.04
CA ARG A 38 9.62 -12.26 7.38
C ARG A 38 9.46 -11.40 8.62
N LEU A 39 8.31 -10.76 8.78
CA LEU A 39 7.98 -9.94 9.95
C LEU A 39 7.91 -10.79 11.22
N GLN A 40 7.21 -11.94 11.17
CA GLN A 40 7.15 -12.90 12.28
C GLN A 40 8.54 -13.43 12.66
N ALA A 41 9.41 -13.66 11.68
CA ALA A 41 10.79 -14.07 11.91
C ALA A 41 11.72 -12.92 12.38
N GLY A 42 11.24 -11.67 12.44
CA GLY A 42 12.07 -10.52 12.82
C GLY A 42 13.16 -10.17 11.80
N THR A 43 13.03 -10.62 10.54
CA THR A 43 14.07 -10.47 9.49
C THR A 43 13.71 -9.43 8.43
N PHE A 44 12.55 -8.79 8.55
CA PHE A 44 12.09 -7.82 7.56
C PHE A 44 12.72 -6.44 7.76
N PHE A 45 12.61 -5.89 8.98
CA PHE A 45 13.12 -4.57 9.28
C PHE A 45 14.63 -4.58 9.53
N PRO A 46 15.35 -3.52 9.15
CA PRO A 46 16.69 -3.31 9.64
C PRO A 46 16.65 -3.16 11.17
N GLN A 47 17.70 -3.59 11.88
CA GLN A 47 17.85 -3.34 13.31
C GLN A 47 18.17 -1.86 13.55
N ARG A 48 17.16 -1.01 13.40
CA ARG A 48 17.24 0.44 13.57
C ARG A 48 16.03 0.91 14.37
N ASN A 49 16.31 1.73 15.37
CA ASN A 49 15.32 2.48 16.11
C ASN A 49 15.52 3.97 15.81
N PHE A 50 14.45 4.74 16.00
CA PHE A 50 14.44 6.19 15.88
C PHE A 50 14.25 6.80 17.26
N ALA A 51 15.18 7.68 17.66
CA ALA A 51 15.03 8.46 18.87
C ALA A 51 14.08 9.64 18.63
N ILE A 52 13.01 9.73 19.42
CA ILE A 52 12.16 10.92 19.51
C ILE A 52 12.27 11.45 20.93
N GLY A 53 13.10 12.48 21.11
CA GLY A 53 13.51 12.92 22.44
C GLY A 53 14.29 11.81 23.16
N ASP A 54 13.86 11.45 24.36
CA ASP A 54 14.46 10.37 25.16
C ASP A 54 13.82 9.00 24.92
N VAL A 55 12.95 8.87 23.90
CA VAL A 55 12.21 7.64 23.61
C VAL A 55 12.74 7.00 22.33
N GLU A 56 13.25 5.78 22.45
CA GLU A 56 13.61 4.92 21.31
C GLU A 56 12.37 4.22 20.74
N ILE A 57 12.09 4.45 19.47
CA ILE A 57 10.92 3.91 18.78
C ILE A 57 11.37 3.00 17.63
N PRO A 58 10.97 1.71 17.61
CA PRO A 58 11.28 0.83 16.50
C PRO A 58 10.41 1.16 15.27
N ILE A 59 10.73 0.52 14.13
CA ILE A 59 9.95 0.66 12.91
C ILE A 59 8.63 -0.10 13.03
N TYR A 60 7.52 0.57 12.67
CA TYR A 60 6.19 -0.02 12.61
C TYR A 60 5.61 0.08 11.20
N ILE A 61 4.82 -0.92 10.82
CA ILE A 61 3.90 -0.84 9.69
C ILE A 61 2.60 -0.22 10.19
N VAL A 62 2.01 0.67 9.38
CA VAL A 62 0.68 1.19 9.60
C VAL A 62 -0.29 0.51 8.64
N ALA A 63 -1.40 0.01 9.16
CA ALA A 63 -2.45 -0.64 8.39
C ALA A 63 -3.84 -0.12 8.73
N ASP A 64 -4.84 -0.56 7.97
CA ASP A 64 -6.24 -0.24 8.21
C ASP A 64 -6.88 -1.11 9.31
N VAL A 65 -8.16 -0.86 9.54
CA VAL A 65 -8.95 -1.53 10.58
C VAL A 65 -9.17 -3.03 10.32
N ALA A 66 -9.03 -3.51 9.09
CA ALA A 66 -9.20 -4.93 8.74
C ALA A 66 -8.02 -5.78 9.21
N TYR A 67 -6.82 -5.19 9.35
CA TYR A 67 -5.63 -5.91 9.79
C TYR A 67 -5.62 -6.16 11.32
N PRO A 68 -4.94 -7.20 11.81
CA PRO A 68 -4.76 -7.41 13.24
C PRO A 68 -3.73 -6.43 13.82
N LEU A 69 -3.85 -6.10 15.11
CA LEU A 69 -2.77 -5.43 15.85
C LEU A 69 -1.65 -6.43 16.14
N MET A 70 -0.40 -6.08 15.84
CA MET A 70 0.78 -6.92 16.09
C MET A 70 1.93 -6.05 16.64
N PRO A 71 3.00 -6.62 17.24
CA PRO A 71 4.10 -5.84 17.81
C PRO A 71 4.90 -4.98 16.82
N TRP A 72 4.62 -5.10 15.51
CA TRP A 72 5.21 -4.32 14.41
C TRP A 72 4.16 -3.81 13.42
N LEU A 73 2.87 -3.94 13.74
CA LEU A 73 1.74 -3.55 12.89
C LEU A 73 0.73 -2.77 13.71
N MET A 74 0.64 -1.47 13.44
CA MET A 74 -0.27 -0.53 14.06
C MET A 74 -1.53 -0.37 13.21
N LYS A 75 -2.67 -0.21 13.87
CA LYS A 75 -3.97 0.02 13.24
C LYS A 75 -4.77 1.07 14.02
N PRO A 76 -5.81 1.67 13.44
CA PRO A 76 -6.68 2.60 14.16
C PRO A 76 -7.32 1.95 15.39
N PHE A 77 -7.47 2.72 16.46
CA PHE A 77 -8.36 2.39 17.58
C PHE A 77 -9.82 2.39 17.12
N THR A 78 -10.63 1.51 17.70
CA THR A 78 -12.05 1.34 17.38
C THR A 78 -12.90 1.31 18.65
N GLY A 79 -14.20 1.60 18.55
CA GLY A 79 -15.13 1.58 19.69
C GLY A 79 -15.33 2.98 20.28
N HIS A 80 -15.47 3.07 21.61
CA HIS A 80 -15.54 4.35 22.30
C HIS A 80 -14.14 4.95 22.40
N LEU A 81 -13.90 6.04 21.67
CA LEU A 81 -12.60 6.70 21.61
C LEU A 81 -12.56 7.88 22.59
N ASN A 82 -11.45 8.01 23.30
CA ASN A 82 -11.11 9.24 24.00
C ASN A 82 -10.30 10.16 23.06
N THR A 83 -10.11 11.41 23.47
CA THR A 83 -9.40 12.43 22.67
C THR A 83 -7.99 12.00 22.24
N SER A 84 -7.25 11.26 23.06
CA SER A 84 -5.90 10.79 22.72
C SER A 84 -5.93 9.73 21.61
N TRP A 85 -6.89 8.80 21.65
CA TRP A 85 -7.06 7.78 20.61
C TRP A 85 -7.58 8.37 19.30
N GLU A 86 -8.44 9.38 19.37
CA GLU A 86 -8.86 10.15 18.19
C GLU A 86 -7.67 10.86 17.54
N GLN A 87 -6.84 11.54 18.33
CA GLN A 87 -5.62 12.18 17.83
C GLN A 87 -4.68 11.17 17.19
N PHE A 88 -4.47 10.00 17.82
CA PHE A 88 -3.67 8.93 17.22
C PHE A 88 -4.24 8.49 15.86
N ASN A 89 -5.56 8.24 15.78
CA ASN A 89 -6.22 7.84 14.54
C ASN A 89 -6.09 8.88 13.43
N VAL A 90 -6.11 10.17 13.76
CA VAL A 90 -5.89 11.26 12.80
C VAL A 90 -4.48 11.17 12.20
N HIS A 91 -3.43 11.07 13.04
CA HIS A 91 -2.06 10.97 12.55
C HIS A 91 -1.82 9.68 11.77
N LEU A 92 -2.40 8.56 12.22
CA LEU A 92 -2.31 7.28 11.52
C LEU A 92 -2.97 7.36 10.14
N THR A 93 -4.13 8.02 10.04
CA THR A 93 -4.82 8.25 8.76
C THR A 93 -3.99 9.15 7.84
N GLN A 94 -3.37 10.20 8.36
CA GLN A 94 -2.46 11.06 7.58
C GLN A 94 -1.26 10.27 7.03
N ALA A 95 -0.64 9.42 7.84
CA ALA A 95 0.46 8.57 7.38
C ALA A 95 0.03 7.64 6.24
N ARG A 96 -1.21 7.15 6.27
CA ARG A 96 -1.76 6.29 5.21
C ARG A 96 -2.07 7.01 3.90
N LEU A 97 -2.20 8.33 3.88
CA LEU A 97 -2.41 9.09 2.65
C LEU A 97 -1.31 8.81 1.62
N GLN A 98 -0.08 8.56 2.08
CA GLN A 98 1.03 8.23 1.19
C GLN A 98 0.82 6.94 0.40
N VAL A 99 0.16 5.94 1.00
CA VAL A 99 -0.20 4.70 0.33
C VAL A 99 -1.19 5.00 -0.80
N GLU A 100 -2.25 5.76 -0.51
CA GLU A 100 -3.24 6.15 -1.52
C GLU A 100 -2.63 6.95 -2.66
N CYS A 101 -1.70 7.88 -2.34
CA CYS A 101 -0.95 8.63 -3.34
C CYS A 101 -0.10 7.71 -4.22
N ALA A 102 0.63 6.74 -3.65
CA ALA A 102 1.45 5.80 -4.41
C ALA A 102 0.61 4.93 -5.35
N PHE A 103 -0.50 4.36 -4.87
CA PHE A 103 -1.43 3.61 -5.71
C PHE A 103 -2.10 4.48 -6.78
N GLY A 104 -2.45 5.72 -6.44
CA GLY A 104 -2.98 6.70 -7.41
C GLY A 104 -2.00 6.96 -8.55
N ARG A 105 -0.73 7.23 -8.22
CA ARG A 105 0.34 7.46 -9.20
C ARG A 105 0.65 6.22 -10.03
N LEU A 106 0.67 5.03 -9.42
CA LEU A 106 0.85 3.76 -10.13
C LEU A 106 -0.24 3.57 -11.19
N LYS A 107 -1.51 3.75 -10.81
CA LYS A 107 -2.67 3.62 -11.72
C LYS A 107 -2.64 4.65 -12.84
N GLU A 108 -2.22 5.88 -12.53
CA GLU A 108 -2.13 6.96 -13.51
C GLU A 108 -1.01 6.72 -14.53
N ARG A 109 0.18 6.28 -14.08
CA ARG A 109 1.30 5.91 -14.97
C ARG A 109 0.97 4.68 -15.82
N PHE A 110 0.42 3.65 -15.20
CA PHE A 110 0.17 2.35 -15.82
C PHE A 110 -1.33 2.10 -15.95
N ARG A 111 -1.98 2.84 -16.83
CA ARG A 111 -3.43 2.75 -17.04
C ARG A 111 -3.90 1.39 -17.53
N CYS A 112 -3.00 0.55 -18.05
CA CYS A 112 -3.29 -0.85 -18.34
C CYS A 112 -3.81 -1.61 -17.11
N LEU A 113 -3.44 -1.19 -15.89
CA LEU A 113 -3.96 -1.74 -14.63
C LEU A 113 -5.43 -1.36 -14.35
N LEU A 114 -5.95 -0.34 -15.06
CA LEU A 114 -7.33 0.13 -14.93
C LEU A 114 -8.28 -0.49 -15.96
N SER A 115 -7.72 -1.12 -17.01
CA SER A 115 -8.45 -1.79 -18.08
C SER A 115 -8.43 -3.30 -17.91
N ARG A 116 -9.26 -4.00 -18.69
CA ARG A 116 -9.08 -5.44 -18.86
C ARG A 116 -7.76 -5.68 -19.61
N LEU A 117 -7.04 -6.71 -19.20
CA LEU A 117 -5.80 -7.14 -19.85
C LEU A 117 -6.14 -8.37 -20.70
N ASP A 118 -5.94 -8.27 -22.02
CA ASP A 118 -6.20 -9.34 -22.97
C ASP A 118 -5.05 -10.36 -22.97
N MET A 119 -4.91 -11.06 -21.84
CA MET A 119 -3.87 -12.06 -21.62
C MET A 119 -4.36 -13.13 -20.64
N GLY A 120 -3.64 -14.26 -20.59
CA GLY A 120 -3.95 -15.32 -19.63
C GLY A 120 -3.82 -14.85 -18.19
N GLU A 121 -4.72 -15.30 -17.31
CA GLU A 121 -4.75 -14.89 -15.88
C GLU A 121 -3.42 -15.15 -15.16
N CYS A 122 -2.68 -16.20 -15.57
CA CYS A 122 -1.36 -16.53 -15.02
C CYS A 122 -0.31 -15.43 -15.24
N ASN A 123 -0.47 -14.60 -16.28
CA ASN A 123 0.51 -13.56 -16.64
C ASN A 123 0.20 -12.20 -15.99
N ILE A 124 -1.03 -12.01 -15.49
CA ILE A 124 -1.46 -10.74 -14.89
C ILE A 124 -0.60 -10.38 -13.66
N PRO A 125 -0.27 -11.30 -12.74
CA PRO A 125 0.60 -11.00 -11.61
C PRO A 125 1.95 -10.40 -12.01
N GLU A 126 2.54 -10.89 -13.09
CA GLU A 126 3.85 -10.44 -13.58
C GLU A 126 3.77 -9.03 -14.15
N VAL A 127 2.69 -8.70 -14.87
CA VAL A 127 2.44 -7.33 -15.36
C VAL A 127 2.27 -6.35 -14.20
N VAL A 128 1.47 -6.71 -13.20
CA VAL A 128 1.26 -5.87 -12.01
C VAL A 128 2.58 -5.65 -11.26
N ALA A 129 3.36 -6.71 -11.06
CA ALA A 129 4.68 -6.62 -10.42
C ALA A 129 5.64 -5.74 -11.22
N ALA A 130 5.69 -5.89 -12.55
CA ALA A 130 6.49 -5.05 -13.43
C ALA A 130 6.09 -3.57 -13.32
N CYS A 131 4.79 -3.25 -13.28
CA CYS A 131 4.31 -1.88 -13.07
C CYS A 131 4.77 -1.30 -11.72
N CYS A 132 4.70 -2.06 -10.63
CA CYS A 132 5.21 -1.62 -9.32
C CYS A 132 6.73 -1.35 -9.35
N MET A 133 7.51 -2.23 -9.99
CA MET A 133 8.96 -2.05 -10.12
C MET A 133 9.32 -0.83 -10.97
N LEU A 134 8.65 -0.65 -12.11
CA LEU A 134 8.87 0.49 -12.99
C LEU A 134 8.41 1.79 -12.33
N HIS A 135 7.31 1.79 -11.59
CA HIS A 135 6.90 2.93 -10.76
C HIS A 135 8.03 3.34 -9.82
N ASN A 136 8.57 2.40 -9.04
CA ASN A 136 9.67 2.70 -8.12
C ASN A 136 10.89 3.27 -8.83
N LEU A 137 11.27 2.70 -9.97
CA LEU A 137 12.39 3.21 -10.78
C LEU A 137 12.16 4.67 -11.15
N VAL A 138 10.95 5.03 -11.57
CA VAL A 138 10.66 6.39 -11.98
C VAL A 138 10.57 7.35 -10.79
N GLU A 139 9.95 6.95 -9.67
CA GLU A 139 9.94 7.75 -8.43
C GLU A 139 11.36 7.98 -7.92
N SER A 140 12.25 6.98 -8.00
CA SER A 140 13.65 7.11 -7.58
C SER A 140 14.45 8.12 -8.41
N LYS A 141 14.02 8.39 -9.65
CA LYS A 141 14.60 9.40 -10.54
C LYS A 141 13.99 10.79 -10.34
N GLY A 142 12.95 10.92 -9.50
CA GLY A 142 12.25 12.17 -9.28
C GLY A 142 11.47 12.67 -10.51
N GLU A 143 11.11 11.79 -11.45
CA GLU A 143 10.40 12.24 -12.65
C GLU A 143 8.96 12.63 -12.30
N ALA A 144 8.57 13.83 -12.74
CA ALA A 144 7.22 14.32 -12.52
C ALA A 144 6.17 13.42 -13.18
N LEU A 145 5.01 13.33 -12.54
CA LEU A 145 3.83 12.76 -13.17
C LEU A 145 3.35 13.77 -14.22
N LEU A 146 3.37 13.41 -15.51
CA LEU A 146 2.89 14.28 -16.57
C LEU A 146 1.36 14.45 -16.41
N SER A 147 0.95 15.61 -15.89
CA SER A 147 -0.46 15.98 -15.74
C SER A 147 -1.12 16.09 -17.11
N GLY A 148 -2.04 15.18 -17.42
CA GLY A 148 -2.76 15.17 -18.71
C GLY A 148 -3.46 13.86 -19.07
N TRP A 149 -3.21 12.77 -18.33
CA TRP A 149 -3.79 11.47 -18.63
C TRP A 149 -5.07 11.20 -17.81
N GLY A 150 -5.21 11.77 -16.61
CA GLY A 150 -6.30 11.47 -15.66
C GLY A 150 -7.69 12.01 -16.00
N ILE A 151 -7.81 13.10 -16.76
CA ILE A 151 -9.09 13.82 -16.89
C ILE A 151 -10.10 13.13 -17.85
N ARG A 152 -9.66 12.25 -18.75
CA ARG A 152 -10.58 11.61 -19.73
C ARG A 152 -11.27 10.32 -19.27
N ALA A 153 -10.75 9.58 -18.28
CA ALA A 153 -11.32 8.28 -17.92
C ALA A 153 -12.48 8.37 -16.90
N ASP A 154 -12.48 9.38 -16.03
CA ASP A 154 -13.53 9.55 -15.01
C ASP A 154 -14.84 10.12 -15.61
N VAL A 155 -14.77 10.79 -16.76
CA VAL A 155 -15.94 11.31 -17.48
C VAL A 155 -16.69 10.20 -18.22
N GLU A 156 -16.01 9.14 -18.66
CA GLU A 156 -16.63 8.02 -19.38
C GLU A 156 -17.29 7.00 -18.43
N ARG A 157 -16.79 6.85 -17.20
CA ARG A 157 -17.37 5.92 -16.21
C ARG A 157 -18.71 6.38 -15.64
N ARG A 158 -18.96 7.70 -15.54
CA ARG A 158 -20.23 8.28 -15.06
C ARG A 158 -21.35 8.31 -16.11
N ARG A 159 -21.11 7.80 -17.32
CA ARG A 159 -22.10 7.76 -18.41
C ARG A 159 -22.82 6.41 -18.53
N PHE A 160 -22.43 5.40 -17.74
CA PHE A 160 -22.96 4.04 -17.80
C PHE A 160 -23.33 3.46 -16.41
N GLU A 161 -23.55 4.32 -15.42
CA GLU A 161 -24.24 3.98 -14.17
C GLU A 161 -25.64 4.61 -14.16
#